data_AF-A0A4S4CPJ0-F1
#
_entry.id   AF-A0A4S4CPJ0-F1
#
_cell.length_a   1.000
_cell.length_b   1.000
_cell.length_c   1.000
_cell.angle_alpha   90.00
_cell.angle_beta   90.00
_cell.angle_gamma   90.00
#
_symmetry.space_group_name_H-M   'P 1'
#
loop_
_entity.id
_entity.type
_entity.pdbx_description
1 polymer ?
#
loop_
_entity_poly.entity_id
_entity_poly.type
_entity_poly.pdbx_seq_one_letter_code
_entity_poly.pdbx_strand_id
1 'polypeptide(L)'
;MRKTSVTSQSSAAVIALTANVAATSTPVATITVPRGALYRLHNQNMVRGVPVNGTYLILDLRDATNAKISGASRILVATRGPADEFPKFHRAIPYSVWRDLDTTQQRNEDYKATIIGQTDLNVGVGIEIPEAHQLLVYVEGPQVVDWTKSFFQADFEELN
;
A
#
# COMPACT_ATOMS: atom_id res chain seq x y z
N MET A 1 -11.45 -2.39 18.59
CA MET A 1 -10.53 -2.24 17.44
C MET A 1 -11.34 -1.78 16.25
N ARG A 2 -11.00 -0.61 15.72
CA ARG A 2 -11.70 0.00 14.59
C ARG A 2 -10.93 -0.31 13.32
N LYS A 3 -11.64 -0.77 12.28
CA LYS A 3 -11.04 -0.90 10.94
C LYS A 3 -11.15 0.45 10.23
N THR A 4 -10.05 0.90 9.66
CA THR A 4 -9.94 2.17 8.95
C THR A 4 -9.34 1.90 7.58
N SER A 5 -10.08 2.20 6.51
CA SER A 5 -9.59 2.11 5.14
C SER A 5 -9.09 3.48 4.70
N VAL A 6 -7.84 3.56 4.25
CA VAL A 6 -7.28 4.75 3.60
C VAL A 6 -7.22 4.47 2.11
N THR A 7 -7.80 5.36 1.32
CA THR A 7 -7.86 5.24 -0.14
C THR A 7 -7.19 6.44 -0.81
N SER A 8 -6.93 6.37 -2.11
CA SER A 8 -6.47 7.50 -2.91
C SER A 8 -7.46 8.68 -2.94
N GLN A 9 -8.67 8.51 -2.40
CA GLN A 9 -9.70 9.55 -2.27
C GLN A 9 -9.85 10.06 -0.83
N SER A 10 -9.06 9.54 0.13
CA SER A 10 -9.08 10.04 1.50
C SER A 10 -8.60 11.49 1.58
N SER A 11 -8.94 12.18 2.68
CA SER A 11 -8.54 13.57 2.91
C SER A 11 -7.02 13.75 2.81
N ALA A 12 -6.59 14.89 2.26
CA ALA A 12 -5.18 15.28 2.15
C ALA A 12 -4.47 15.38 3.51
N ALA A 13 -5.22 15.49 4.61
CA ALA A 13 -4.68 15.44 5.97
C ALA A 13 -4.20 14.03 6.38
N VAL A 14 -4.69 12.98 5.71
CA VAL A 14 -4.40 11.58 6.01
C VAL A 14 -3.51 10.97 4.94
N ILE A 15 -3.74 11.28 3.66
CA ILE A 15 -2.97 10.77 2.54
C ILE A 15 -2.44 11.90 1.65
N ALA A 16 -1.16 11.85 1.32
CA ALA A 16 -0.54 12.68 0.29
C ALA A 16 -0.14 11.79 -0.89
N LEU A 17 -0.65 12.12 -2.07
CA LEU A 17 -0.36 11.42 -3.32
C LEU A 17 0.61 12.24 -4.16
N THR A 18 1.69 11.61 -4.62
CA THR A 18 2.68 12.27 -5.48
C THR A 18 2.79 11.48 -6.77
N ALA A 19 2.73 12.16 -7.92
CA ALA A 19 3.11 11.55 -9.19
C ALA A 19 4.63 11.34 -9.16
N ASN A 20 5.10 10.09 -9.25
CA ASN A 20 6.53 9.81 -9.19
C ASN A 20 7.19 10.08 -10.54
N VAL A 21 8.35 10.74 -10.56
CA VAL A 21 9.21 10.80 -11.75
C VAL A 21 9.93 9.45 -11.86
N ALA A 22 10.21 8.96 -13.08
CA ALA A 22 11.01 7.75 -13.24
C ALA A 22 12.32 7.87 -12.42
N ALA A 23 12.67 6.82 -11.65
CA ALA A 23 13.78 6.77 -10.67
C ALA A 23 13.50 7.37 -9.25
N THR A 24 12.64 6.67 -8.50
CA THR A 24 12.81 6.11 -7.13
C THR A 24 13.14 6.93 -5.88
N SER A 25 13.18 8.26 -5.86
CA SER A 25 13.38 8.97 -4.58
C SER A 25 12.10 9.43 -3.87
N THR A 26 10.94 9.42 -4.54
CA THR A 26 9.70 10.02 -4.01
C THR A 26 8.59 8.97 -3.81
N PRO A 27 7.93 8.92 -2.64
CA PRO A 27 6.80 8.02 -2.41
C PRO A 27 5.60 8.44 -3.26
N VAL A 28 4.93 7.47 -3.88
CA VAL A 28 3.70 7.72 -4.63
C VAL A 28 2.50 7.96 -3.72
N ALA A 29 2.49 7.35 -2.54
CA ALA A 29 1.50 7.58 -1.50
C ALA A 29 2.18 7.65 -0.13
N THR A 30 1.81 8.66 0.64
CA THR A 30 2.25 8.87 2.02
C THR A 30 1.02 8.93 2.91
N ILE A 31 0.92 8.02 3.87
CA ILE A 31 -0.18 7.99 4.84
C ILE A 31 0.38 8.42 6.18
N THR A 32 -0.13 9.52 6.73
CA THR A 32 0.31 10.03 8.04
C THR A 32 -0.68 9.58 9.10
N VAL A 33 -0.17 8.92 10.14
CA VAL A 33 -1.01 8.49 11.27
C VAL A 33 -1.34 9.73 12.11
N PRO A 34 -2.64 10.02 12.36
CA PRO A 34 -3.04 11.18 13.13
C PRO A 34 -2.55 11.08 14.58
N ARG A 35 -2.48 12.24 15.25
CA ARG A 35 -2.16 12.29 16.68
C ARG A 35 -3.18 11.50 17.50
N GLY A 36 -2.69 10.79 18.51
CA GLY A 36 -3.49 9.95 19.37
C GLY A 36 -3.94 8.64 18.73
N ALA A 37 -3.40 8.24 17.56
CA ALA A 37 -3.71 6.98 16.90
C ALA A 37 -2.50 6.06 16.78
N LEU A 38 -2.74 4.75 16.79
CA LEU A 38 -1.77 3.71 16.44
C LEU A 38 -2.39 2.83 15.34
N TYR A 39 -1.83 2.91 14.14
CA TYR A 39 -2.31 2.14 13.00
C TYR A 39 -1.48 0.88 12.84
N ARG A 40 -2.14 -0.24 12.56
CA ARG A 40 -1.50 -1.47 12.12
C ARG A 40 -1.88 -1.75 10.67
N LEU A 41 -0.89 -1.79 9.78
CA LEU A 41 -1.07 -2.39 8.46
C LEU A 41 -1.02 -3.90 8.62
N HIS A 42 -2.13 -4.58 8.35
CA HIS A 42 -2.22 -6.02 8.54
C HIS A 42 -1.27 -6.76 7.60
N ASN A 43 -0.55 -7.73 8.15
CA ASN A 43 0.22 -8.72 7.40
C ASN A 43 -0.27 -10.15 7.65
N GLN A 44 -1.35 -10.33 8.39
CA GLN A 44 -2.00 -11.62 8.55
C GLN A 44 -3.50 -11.46 8.34
N ASN A 45 -4.03 -12.25 7.41
CA ASN A 45 -5.41 -12.19 7.01
C ASN A 45 -6.04 -13.57 7.05
N MET A 46 -7.34 -13.61 7.36
CA MET A 46 -8.10 -14.84 7.38
C MET A 46 -8.69 -15.10 5.99
N VAL A 47 -8.22 -16.15 5.34
CA VAL A 47 -8.61 -16.52 3.98
C VAL A 47 -9.27 -17.88 4.04
N ARG A 48 -10.57 -17.94 3.76
CA ARG A 48 -11.37 -19.18 3.82
C ARG A 48 -11.19 -19.95 5.15
N GLY A 49 -11.05 -19.23 6.26
CA GLY A 49 -10.89 -19.81 7.61
C GLY A 49 -9.46 -20.21 7.98
N VAL A 50 -8.46 -19.93 7.15
CA VAL A 50 -7.05 -20.22 7.41
C VAL A 50 -6.24 -18.91 7.52
N PRO A 51 -5.37 -18.74 8.53
CA PRO A 51 -4.46 -17.60 8.59
C PRO A 51 -3.43 -17.69 7.46
N VAL A 52 -3.40 -16.65 6.64
CA VAL A 52 -2.41 -16.48 5.57
C VAL A 52 -1.65 -15.18 5.82
N ASN A 53 -0.33 -15.26 5.78
CA ASN A 53 0.53 -14.07 5.87
C ASN A 53 0.51 -13.34 4.53
N GLY A 54 0.46 -12.01 4.58
CA GLY A 54 0.16 -11.18 3.45
C GLY A 54 -0.58 -9.93 3.83
N THR A 55 -0.22 -8.79 3.23
CA THR A 55 -1.01 -7.57 3.35
C THR A 55 -2.05 -7.46 2.25
N TYR A 56 -3.26 -7.02 2.57
CA TYR A 56 -4.29 -6.80 1.56
C TYR A 56 -4.28 -5.34 1.13
N LEU A 57 -3.76 -5.11 -0.08
CA LEU A 57 -3.72 -3.81 -0.75
C LEU A 57 -4.47 -3.91 -2.08
N ILE A 58 -5.18 -2.85 -2.44
CA ILE A 58 -5.81 -2.72 -3.76
C ILE A 58 -5.05 -1.65 -4.53
N LEU A 59 -4.56 -2.02 -5.71
CA LEU A 59 -3.72 -1.18 -6.55
C LEU A 59 -4.18 -1.25 -8.00
N ASP A 60 -4.63 -0.13 -8.57
CA ASP A 60 -4.76 0.06 -10.01
C ASP A 60 -3.93 1.29 -10.39
N LEU A 61 -2.68 1.07 -10.77
CA LEU A 61 -1.72 2.14 -11.01
C LEU A 61 -1.56 2.33 -12.51
N ARG A 62 -1.81 3.55 -12.97
CA ARG A 62 -1.84 3.90 -14.39
C ARG A 62 -0.89 5.04 -14.70
N ASP A 63 -0.45 5.10 -15.94
CA ASP A 63 0.34 6.21 -16.46
C ASP A 63 -0.54 7.30 -17.11
N ALA A 64 0.10 8.34 -17.64
CA ALA A 64 -0.57 9.44 -18.32
C ALA A 64 -1.36 9.01 -19.57
N THR A 65 -1.07 7.85 -20.16
CA THR A 65 -1.81 7.30 -21.30
C THR A 65 -3.01 6.45 -20.87
N ASN A 66 -3.29 6.37 -19.57
CA ASN A 66 -4.31 5.50 -18.96
C ASN A 66 -3.99 3.99 -19.05
N ALA A 67 -2.75 3.63 -19.42
CA ALA A 67 -2.29 2.26 -19.41
C ALA A 67 -1.82 1.88 -17.99
N LYS A 68 -2.02 0.62 -17.58
CA LYS A 68 -1.45 0.12 -16.32
C LYS A 68 0.08 0.14 -16.39
N ILE A 69 0.74 0.60 -15.32
CA ILE A 69 2.20 0.64 -15.23
C ILE A 69 2.81 -0.77 -15.38
N SER A 70 4.09 -0.85 -15.77
CA SER A 70 4.78 -2.12 -16.09
C SER A 70 4.62 -3.16 -15.00
N GLY A 71 4.35 -4.42 -15.37
CA GLY A 71 4.34 -5.55 -14.43
C GLY A 71 5.73 -5.82 -13.83
N ALA A 72 6.79 -5.34 -14.49
CA ALA A 72 8.15 -5.35 -13.95
C ALA A 72 8.37 -4.29 -12.86
N SER A 73 7.42 -3.38 -12.64
CA SER A 73 7.51 -2.40 -11.55
C SER A 73 7.41 -3.11 -10.20
N ARG A 74 8.00 -2.51 -9.17
CA ARG A 74 7.94 -2.98 -7.79
C ARG A 74 7.26 -1.94 -6.93
N ILE A 75 6.43 -2.42 -6.02
CA ILE A 75 5.80 -1.65 -4.95
C ILE A 75 6.65 -1.82 -3.71
N LEU A 76 7.22 -0.74 -3.19
CA LEU A 76 8.00 -0.78 -1.96
C LEU A 76 7.17 -0.19 -0.82
N VAL A 77 7.07 -0.94 0.26
CA VAL A 77 6.40 -0.53 1.50
C VAL A 77 7.46 -0.12 2.50
N ALA A 78 7.38 1.10 3.01
CA ALA A 78 8.31 1.66 3.97
C ALA A 78 7.57 2.41 5.08
N THR A 79 8.25 2.65 6.19
CA THR A 79 7.78 3.57 7.23
C THR A 79 8.82 4.64 7.50
N ARG A 80 8.38 5.80 7.97
CA ARG A 80 9.28 6.88 8.41
C ARG A 80 8.70 7.58 9.63
N GLY A 81 9.49 7.70 10.68
CA GLY A 81 9.19 8.52 11.85
C GLY A 81 9.48 10.01 11.59
N PRO A 82 8.92 10.92 12.41
CA PRO A 82 9.05 12.36 12.22
C PRO A 82 10.50 12.88 12.36
N ALA A 83 11.36 12.13 13.06
CA ALA A 83 12.77 12.46 13.25
C ALA A 83 13.73 11.59 12.40
N ASP A 84 13.19 10.67 11.61
CA ASP A 84 14.01 9.75 10.82
C ASP A 84 14.51 10.47 9.55
N GLU A 85 15.82 10.43 9.32
CA GLU A 85 16.43 10.96 8.11
C GLU A 85 16.06 10.13 6.86
N PHE A 86 15.95 8.81 7.03
CA PHE A 86 15.70 7.87 5.94
C PHE A 86 14.49 6.96 6.22
N PRO A 87 13.69 6.63 5.19
CA PRO A 87 12.66 5.60 5.29
C PRO A 87 13.23 4.22 5.65
N LYS A 88 12.55 3.51 6.53
CA LYS A 88 12.78 2.08 6.77
C LYS A 88 11.93 1.27 5.78
N PHE A 89 12.58 0.64 4.81
CA PHE A 89 11.92 -0.26 3.85
C PHE A 89 11.65 -1.63 4.48
N HIS A 90 10.42 -2.12 4.33
CA HIS A 90 9.98 -3.43 4.84
C HIS A 90 9.99 -4.49 3.75
N ARG A 91 9.45 -4.16 2.57
CA ARG A 91 9.29 -5.12 1.47
C ARG A 91 9.24 -4.44 0.11
N ALA A 92 9.73 -5.14 -0.91
CA ALA A 92 9.47 -4.85 -2.31
C ALA A 92 8.62 -5.99 -2.89
N ILE A 93 7.47 -5.66 -3.48
CA ILE A 93 6.50 -6.61 -4.03
C ILE A 93 6.35 -6.33 -5.53
N PRO A 94 6.40 -7.34 -6.42
CA PRO A 94 6.20 -7.11 -7.84
C PRO A 94 4.77 -6.61 -8.13
N TYR A 95 4.62 -5.59 -8.97
CA TYR A 95 3.32 -5.04 -9.33
C TYR A 95 2.46 -6.03 -10.16
N SER A 96 3.08 -7.06 -10.73
CA SER A 96 2.39 -8.13 -11.47
C SER A 96 1.26 -8.81 -10.67
N VAL A 97 1.32 -8.80 -9.33
CA VAL A 97 0.25 -9.34 -8.45
C VAL A 97 -1.10 -8.65 -8.71
N TRP A 98 -1.08 -7.35 -9.02
CA TRP A 98 -2.29 -6.55 -9.25
C TRP A 98 -2.55 -6.23 -10.72
N ARG A 99 -1.51 -6.22 -11.56
CA ARG A 99 -1.57 -5.70 -12.93
C ARG A 99 -2.67 -6.34 -13.77
N ASP A 100 -2.86 -7.65 -13.66
CA ASP A 100 -3.82 -8.37 -14.51
C ASP A 100 -5.25 -8.38 -13.92
N LEU A 101 -5.44 -7.77 -12.76
CA LEU A 101 -6.72 -7.70 -12.05
C LEU A 101 -7.27 -6.28 -12.03
N ASP A 102 -8.53 -6.08 -12.39
CA ASP A 102 -9.23 -4.84 -12.09
C ASP A 102 -9.58 -4.74 -10.59
N THR A 103 -10.01 -3.56 -10.12
CA THR A 103 -10.31 -3.34 -8.70
C THR A 103 -11.51 -4.14 -8.19
N THR A 104 -12.41 -4.59 -9.07
CA THR A 104 -13.54 -5.46 -8.71
C THR A 104 -13.05 -6.88 -8.48
N GLN A 105 -12.19 -7.38 -9.37
CA GLN A 105 -11.53 -8.68 -9.23
C GLN A 105 -10.66 -8.73 -7.98
N GLN A 106 -9.89 -7.67 -7.69
CA GLN A 106 -9.05 -7.61 -6.49
C GLN A 106 -9.86 -7.76 -5.18
N ARG A 107 -11.15 -7.38 -5.19
CA ARG A 107 -12.07 -7.52 -4.04
C ARG A 107 -12.78 -8.86 -3.97
N ASN A 108 -12.73 -9.66 -5.02
CA ASN A 108 -13.30 -11.00 -5.01
C ASN A 108 -12.44 -11.91 -4.10
N GLU A 109 -13.08 -12.74 -3.28
CA GLU A 109 -12.42 -13.58 -2.28
C GLU A 109 -11.36 -14.53 -2.87
N ASP A 110 -11.53 -15.01 -4.11
CA ASP A 110 -10.59 -15.92 -4.76
C ASP A 110 -9.28 -15.22 -5.16
N TYR A 111 -9.37 -14.02 -5.71
CA TYR A 111 -8.20 -13.21 -6.06
C TYR A 111 -7.58 -12.55 -4.83
N LYS A 112 -8.40 -12.13 -3.86
CA LYS A 112 -7.93 -11.61 -2.58
C LYS A 112 -7.02 -12.61 -1.85
N ALA A 113 -7.39 -13.90 -1.83
CA ALA A 113 -6.56 -14.97 -1.31
C ALA A 113 -5.17 -15.01 -1.98
N THR A 114 -5.16 -14.89 -3.31
CA THR A 114 -3.94 -14.90 -4.13
C THR A 114 -3.08 -13.67 -3.86
N ILE A 115 -3.69 -12.48 -3.81
CA ILE A 115 -3.00 -11.22 -3.51
C ILE A 115 -2.32 -11.34 -2.14
N ILE A 116 -3.07 -11.69 -1.10
CA ILE A 116 -2.54 -11.84 0.27
C ILE A 116 -1.36 -12.82 0.26
N GLY A 117 -1.51 -14.03 -0.30
CA GLY A 117 -0.42 -15.02 -0.32
C GLY A 117 0.85 -14.57 -1.05
N GLN A 118 0.78 -13.54 -1.91
CA GLN A 118 1.91 -13.00 -2.66
C GLN A 118 2.46 -11.68 -2.11
N THR A 119 1.82 -11.11 -1.08
CA THR A 119 2.13 -9.78 -0.52
C THR A 119 2.60 -9.86 0.94
N ASP A 120 3.25 -10.96 1.34
CA ASP A 120 3.85 -11.06 2.67
C ASP A 120 4.94 -10.00 2.86
N LEU A 121 4.72 -9.12 3.84
CA LEU A 121 5.63 -8.07 4.25
C LEU A 121 6.78 -8.60 5.12
N ASN A 122 6.77 -9.88 5.51
CA ASN A 122 7.74 -10.54 6.38
C ASN A 122 7.86 -9.86 7.77
N VAL A 123 6.71 -9.41 8.29
CA VAL A 123 6.60 -8.65 9.56
C VAL A 123 5.45 -9.19 10.41
N GLY A 124 5.57 -10.44 10.87
CA GLY A 124 4.60 -11.06 11.79
C GLY A 124 3.13 -10.73 11.47
N VAL A 125 2.40 -10.24 12.46
CA VAL A 125 0.97 -9.88 12.35
C VAL A 125 0.71 -8.60 11.54
N GLY A 126 1.71 -7.72 11.38
CA GLY A 126 1.55 -6.44 10.71
C GLY A 126 2.64 -5.42 11.07
N ILE A 127 2.59 -4.29 10.38
CA ILE A 127 3.45 -3.14 10.66
C ILE A 127 2.66 -2.19 11.54
N GLU A 128 3.14 -1.97 12.77
CA GLU A 128 2.61 -0.96 13.67
C GLU A 128 3.25 0.40 13.37
N ILE A 129 2.41 1.43 13.25
CA ILE A 129 2.76 2.77 12.79
C ILE A 129 2.21 3.73 13.84
N PRO A 130 3.07 4.22 14.74
CA PRO A 130 2.66 5.14 15.80
C PRO A 130 2.16 6.48 15.25
N GLU A 131 1.55 7.27 16.12
CA GLU A 131 1.16 8.64 15.78
C GLU A 131 2.32 9.45 15.18
N ALA A 132 1.98 10.37 14.27
CA ALA A 132 2.91 11.20 13.52
C ALA A 132 3.94 10.44 12.65
N HIS A 133 3.95 9.10 12.66
CA HIS A 133 4.72 8.31 11.71
C HIS A 133 3.96 8.18 10.40
N GLN A 134 4.69 7.78 9.38
CA GLN A 134 4.18 7.65 8.03
C GLN A 134 4.34 6.22 7.52
N LEU A 135 3.29 5.71 6.86
CA LEU A 135 3.44 4.64 5.87
C LEU A 135 3.76 5.29 4.53
N LEU A 136 4.79 4.78 3.87
CA LEU A 136 5.25 5.25 2.57
C LEU A 136 5.13 4.12 1.56
N VAL A 137 4.52 4.40 0.42
CA VAL A 137 4.43 3.49 -0.72
C VAL A 137 5.24 4.10 -1.85
N TYR A 138 6.23 3.37 -2.34
CA TYR A 138 7.03 3.74 -3.51
C TYR A 138 6.71 2.83 -4.68
N VAL A 139 6.90 3.36 -5.89
CA VAL A 139 6.86 2.60 -7.13
C VAL A 139 8.20 2.74 -7.81
N GLU A 140 8.89 1.62 -7.94
CA GLU A 140 10.11 1.49 -8.73
C GLU A 140 9.75 0.88 -10.09
N GLY A 141 9.90 1.65 -11.15
CA GLY A 141 9.58 1.22 -12.51
C GLY A 141 9.84 2.31 -13.54
N PRO A 142 9.70 1.99 -14.84
CA PRO A 142 9.98 2.95 -15.90
C PRO A 142 8.85 3.96 -16.12
N GLN A 143 7.62 3.67 -15.67
CA GLN A 143 6.49 4.58 -15.80
C GLN A 143 6.26 5.46 -14.56
N VAL A 144 5.73 6.64 -14.83
CA VAL A 144 5.22 7.60 -13.84
C VAL A 144 3.77 7.27 -13.51
N VAL A 145 3.42 7.24 -12.22
CA VAL A 145 2.03 7.04 -11.76
C VAL A 145 1.23 8.33 -11.92
N ASP A 146 0.10 8.24 -12.60
CA ASP A 146 -0.90 9.29 -12.74
C ASP A 146 -2.08 9.03 -11.80
N TRP A 147 -2.14 9.77 -10.69
CA TRP A 147 -3.18 9.65 -9.67
C TRP A 147 -4.56 10.12 -10.13
N THR A 148 -4.68 10.84 -11.25
CA THR A 148 -6.00 11.17 -11.82
C THR A 148 -6.69 9.95 -12.44
N LYS A 149 -5.92 8.89 -12.71
CA LYS A 149 -6.38 7.63 -13.32
C LYS A 149 -6.13 6.42 -12.43
N SER A 150 -5.39 6.59 -11.34
CA SER A 150 -4.96 5.49 -10.47
C SER A 150 -5.83 5.38 -9.22
N PHE A 151 -5.87 4.18 -8.67
CA PHE A 151 -6.53 3.86 -7.43
C PHE A 151 -5.60 3.12 -6.47
N PHE A 152 -5.65 3.50 -5.21
CA PHE A 152 -4.94 2.86 -4.11
C PHE A 152 -5.88 2.71 -2.93
N GLN A 153 -5.81 1.56 -2.25
CA GLN A 153 -6.44 1.38 -0.94
C GLN A 153 -5.57 0.47 -0.07
N ALA A 154 -5.43 0.87 1.19
CA ALA A 154 -4.87 0.09 2.28
C ALA A 154 -5.83 0.08 3.47
N ASP A 155 -6.03 -1.09 4.06
CA ASP A 155 -6.86 -1.26 5.25
C ASP A 155 -5.97 -1.38 6.50
N PHE A 156 -6.32 -0.62 7.53
CA PHE A 156 -5.62 -0.56 8.81
C PHE A 156 -6.55 -0.97 9.95
N GLU A 157 -5.93 -1.47 11.02
CA GLU A 157 -6.55 -1.58 12.33
C GLU A 157 -6.03 -0.46 13.23
N GLU A 158 -6.95 0.28 13.85
CA GLU A 158 -6.65 1.26 14.89
C GLU A 158 -6.70 0.56 16.25
N LEU A 159 -5.56 0.58 16.95
CA LEU A 159 -5.30 -0.22 18.14
C LEU A 159 -5.61 0.49 19.47
N ASN A 160 -5.89 1.79 19.43
CA ASN A 160 -6.13 2.63 20.61
C ASN A 160 -7.48 3.36 20.56
#